data_AF-A0A7R9FNS4-F1
#
_entry.id   AF-A0A7R9FNS4-F1
#
_cell.length_a   1.000
_cell.length_b   1.000
_cell.length_c   1.000
_cell.angle_alpha   90.00
_cell.angle_beta   90.00
_cell.angle_gamma   90.00
#
_symmetry.space_group_name_H-M   'P 1'
#
loop_
_entity.id
_entity.type
_entity.pdbx_description
1 polymer ?
#
loop_
_entity_poly.entity_id
_entity_poly.type
_entity_poly.pdbx_seq_one_letter_code
_entity_poly.pdbx_strand_id
1 'polypeptide(L)'
;MTKGTSSFGKRRNKTHTLCRRCGRSSYHIQKSRCAQCGYPAKKIRHYNWSEKAQRRKTTGTGRLRHLKLVHRRFRNGFRDINQLRKKKTKQQGASAAASRHRCFIN
;
A
#
# COMPACT_ATOMS: atom_id res chain seq x y z
N MET A 1 7.45 44.43 -27.71
CA MET A 1 7.38 43.13 -26.98
C MET A 1 6.09 42.41 -27.33
N THR A 2 6.14 41.40 -28.20
CA THR A 2 4.95 40.60 -28.54
C THR A 2 4.74 39.47 -27.52
N LYS A 3 3.50 39.31 -27.05
CA LYS A 3 3.08 38.14 -26.26
C LYS A 3 2.77 36.99 -27.23
N GLY A 4 2.86 35.74 -26.77
CA GLY A 4 2.47 34.57 -27.58
C GLY A 4 3.64 33.92 -28.32
N THR A 5 3.49 33.65 -29.61
CA THR A 5 4.37 32.77 -30.42
C THR A 5 5.85 33.10 -30.30
N SER A 6 6.22 34.38 -30.46
CA SER A 6 7.61 34.85 -30.34
C SER A 6 8.21 34.60 -28.94
N SER A 7 7.38 34.64 -27.90
CA SER A 7 7.80 34.40 -26.51
C SER A 7 7.86 32.92 -26.13
N PHE A 8 7.03 32.06 -26.75
CA PHE A 8 6.99 30.63 -26.44
C PHE A 8 8.25 29.89 -26.90
N GLY A 9 8.86 30.29 -28.03
CA GLY A 9 10.11 29.69 -28.51
C GLY A 9 11.28 29.79 -27.52
N LYS A 10 11.24 30.77 -26.61
CA LYS A 10 12.28 30.97 -25.58
C LYS A 10 12.11 30.06 -24.35
N ARG A 11 11.00 29.33 -24.21
CA ARG A 11 10.63 28.56 -22.99
C ARG A 11 11.24 27.15 -22.95
N ARG A 12 12.57 27.07 -22.92
CA ARG A 12 13.32 25.78 -22.87
C ARG A 12 13.63 25.27 -21.46
N ASN A 13 13.74 26.17 -20.48
CA ASN A 13 14.10 25.80 -19.11
C ASN A 13 12.90 25.21 -18.35
N LYS A 14 13.09 24.09 -17.66
CA LYS A 14 12.02 23.41 -16.92
C LYS A 14 11.99 23.86 -15.47
N THR A 15 10.80 24.19 -14.99
CA THR A 15 10.57 24.53 -13.57
C THR A 15 10.32 23.28 -12.72
N HIS A 16 9.67 22.27 -13.29
CA HIS A 16 9.25 21.05 -12.61
C HIS A 16 9.87 19.78 -13.18
N THR A 17 10.20 18.84 -12.29
CA THR A 17 10.68 17.49 -12.60
C THR A 17 9.91 16.43 -11.80
N LEU A 18 10.22 15.15 -12.05
CA LEU A 18 9.62 14.02 -11.33
C LEU A 18 9.98 14.04 -9.84
N CYS A 19 8.96 13.97 -8.99
CA CYS A 19 9.14 13.87 -7.54
C CYS A 19 9.36 12.42 -7.11
N ARG A 20 10.44 12.16 -6.35
CA ARG A 20 10.78 10.83 -5.81
C ARG A 20 9.68 10.20 -4.94
N ARG A 21 8.91 10.99 -4.20
CA ARG A 21 7.86 10.47 -3.30
C ARG A 21 6.58 10.08 -4.04
N CYS A 22 6.09 10.93 -4.94
CA CYS A 22 4.77 10.75 -5.56
C CYS A 22 4.82 10.37 -7.05
N GLY A 23 6.00 10.31 -7.67
CA GLY A 23 6.17 9.93 -9.07
C GLY A 23 5.59 10.91 -10.11
N ARG A 24 5.12 12.09 -9.68
CA ARG A 24 4.55 13.10 -10.59
C ARG A 24 5.56 14.18 -10.94
N SER A 25 5.46 14.75 -12.14
CA SER A 25 6.22 15.93 -12.56
C SER A 25 5.69 17.18 -11.85
N SER A 26 6.14 17.40 -10.63
CA SER A 26 5.66 18.48 -9.77
C SER A 26 6.72 18.97 -8.79
N TYR A 27 7.94 18.42 -8.86
CA TYR A 27 9.06 18.84 -8.04
C TYR A 27 9.66 20.11 -8.62
N HIS A 28 9.55 21.23 -7.89
CA HIS A 28 10.15 22.49 -8.34
C HIS A 28 11.66 22.48 -8.08
N ILE A 29 12.47 22.69 -9.13
CA ILE A 29 13.93 22.57 -9.05
C ILE A 29 14.52 23.64 -8.12
N GLN A 30 14.25 24.93 -8.40
CA GLN A 30 14.84 26.04 -7.63
C GLN A 30 14.35 26.08 -6.18
N LYS A 31 13.04 25.92 -5.95
CA LYS A 31 12.43 25.95 -4.62
C LYS A 31 12.58 24.64 -3.84
N SER A 32 13.19 23.63 -4.46
CA SER A 32 13.37 22.27 -3.90
C SER A 32 12.12 21.71 -3.21
N ARG A 33 10.94 21.96 -3.80
CA ARG A 33 9.65 21.62 -3.16
C ARG A 33 8.67 21.05 -4.16
N CYS A 34 8.01 19.95 -3.79
CA CYS A 34 6.98 19.33 -4.60
C CYS A 34 5.63 20.03 -4.41
N ALA A 35 5.08 20.56 -5.51
CA ALA A 35 3.75 21.17 -5.53
C ALA A 35 2.64 20.14 -5.24
N GLN A 36 2.84 18.85 -5.51
CA GLN A 36 1.78 17.85 -5.29
C GLN A 36 1.74 17.32 -3.85
N CYS A 37 2.87 16.78 -3.37
CA CYS A 37 2.95 16.05 -2.10
C CYS A 37 3.65 16.82 -0.98
N GLY A 38 4.29 17.95 -1.27
CA GLY A 38 4.99 18.77 -0.26
C GLY A 38 6.39 18.28 0.12
N TYR A 39 6.95 17.26 -0.56
CA TYR A 39 8.35 16.86 -0.38
C TYR A 39 9.28 18.08 -0.45
N PRO A 40 10.22 18.30 0.48
CA PRO A 40 10.78 17.37 1.47
C PRO A 40 10.01 17.20 2.80
N ALA A 41 8.93 17.95 3.04
CA ALA A 41 8.21 17.91 4.32
C ALA A 41 7.81 16.47 4.73
N LYS A 42 7.87 16.15 6.03
CA LYS A 42 7.55 14.81 6.55
C LYS A 42 6.09 14.42 6.25
N LYS A 43 5.16 15.33 6.50
CA LYS A 43 3.72 15.12 6.24
C LYS A 43 3.40 15.30 4.74
N ILE A 44 2.44 14.51 4.25
CA ILE A 44 1.91 14.66 2.89
C ILE A 44 0.98 15.89 2.85
N ARG A 45 1.21 16.74 1.86
CA ARG A 45 0.35 17.90 1.58
C ARG A 45 -1.08 17.43 1.21
N HIS A 46 -2.04 17.85 2.02
CA HIS A 46 -3.49 17.65 1.84
C HIS A 46 -4.21 18.95 2.18
N TYR A 47 -5.36 19.18 1.53
CA TYR A 47 -6.26 20.29 1.86
C TYR A 47 -7.69 19.82 1.81
N ASN A 48 -8.52 20.35 2.72
CA ASN A 48 -9.91 19.96 2.86
C ASN A 48 -10.80 20.47 1.72
N TRP A 49 -10.45 21.62 1.14
CA TRP A 49 -11.19 22.21 0.01
C TRP A 49 -11.06 21.42 -1.31
N SER A 50 -10.21 20.39 -1.39
CA SER A 50 -9.98 19.63 -2.63
C SER A 50 -10.25 18.13 -2.45
N GLU A 51 -11.51 17.75 -2.39
CA GLU A 51 -11.94 16.36 -2.22
C GLU A 51 -11.44 15.43 -3.34
N LYS A 52 -11.48 15.90 -4.60
CA LYS A 52 -10.97 15.12 -5.75
C LYS A 52 -9.47 14.83 -5.63
N ALA A 53 -8.70 15.77 -5.06
CA ALA A 53 -7.28 15.55 -4.82
C ALA A 53 -7.03 14.55 -3.70
N GLN A 54 -7.87 14.55 -2.66
CA GLN A 54 -7.82 13.56 -1.58
C GLN A 54 -8.14 12.15 -2.10
N ARG A 55 -9.24 11.98 -2.84
CA ARG A 55 -9.63 10.67 -3.41
C ARG A 55 -8.56 10.02 -4.27
N ARG A 56 -7.81 10.81 -5.05
CA ARG A 56 -6.70 10.31 -5.88
C ARG A 56 -5.47 9.82 -5.09
N LYS A 57 -5.35 10.18 -3.82
CA LYS A 57 -4.19 9.86 -2.97
C LYS A 57 -4.52 8.93 -1.80
N THR A 58 -5.80 8.75 -1.51
CA THR A 58 -6.25 8.00 -0.33
C THR A 58 -5.74 6.56 -0.34
N THR A 59 -5.62 5.99 0.86
CA THR A 59 -5.32 4.57 1.06
C THR A 59 -6.34 3.74 0.31
N GLY A 60 -5.89 2.81 -0.54
CA GLY A 60 -6.76 1.98 -1.38
C GLY A 60 -6.47 2.07 -2.87
N THR A 61 -5.93 3.20 -3.32
CA THR A 61 -5.62 3.43 -4.75
C THR A 61 -4.40 2.66 -5.26
N GLY A 62 -3.51 2.24 -4.36
CA GLY A 62 -2.27 1.52 -4.69
C GLY A 62 -2.36 0.00 -4.49
N ARG A 63 -1.18 -0.65 -4.44
CA ARG A 63 -1.05 -2.12 -4.35
C ARG A 63 -1.51 -2.74 -3.02
N LEU A 64 -1.70 -1.93 -1.96
CA LEU A 64 -2.13 -2.36 -0.61
C LEU A 64 -1.44 -3.64 -0.08
N ARG A 65 -0.15 -3.85 -0.38
CA ARG A 65 0.56 -5.13 -0.12
C ARG A 65 0.38 -5.64 1.31
N HIS A 66 0.58 -4.77 2.29
CA HIS A 66 0.43 -5.13 3.70
C HIS A 66 -1.04 -5.20 4.14
N LEU A 67 -1.80 -4.12 3.95
CA LEU A 67 -3.18 -4.02 4.42
C LEU A 67 -4.11 -5.08 3.82
N LYS A 68 -3.90 -5.48 2.55
CA LYS A 68 -4.64 -6.58 1.92
C LYS A 68 -4.44 -7.90 2.67
N LEU A 69 -3.21 -8.19 3.09
CA LEU A 69 -2.89 -9.38 3.87
C LEU A 69 -3.47 -9.29 5.28
N VAL A 70 -3.40 -8.12 5.91
CA VAL A 70 -3.99 -7.87 7.24
C VAL A 70 -5.50 -8.11 7.20
N HIS A 71 -6.24 -7.57 6.23
CA HIS A 71 -7.68 -7.79 6.12
C HIS A 71 -8.04 -9.25 5.82
N ARG A 72 -7.18 -10.01 5.12
CA ARG A 72 -7.35 -11.45 4.95
C ARG A 72 -7.11 -12.21 6.26
N ARG A 73 -6.05 -11.86 7.00
CA ARG A 73 -5.76 -12.46 8.32
C ARG A 73 -6.82 -12.14 9.35
N PHE A 74 -7.34 -10.92 9.35
CA PHE A 74 -8.41 -10.46 10.23
C PHE A 74 -9.67 -11.31 10.07
N ARG A 75 -10.12 -11.55 8.83
CA ARG A 75 -11.24 -12.46 8.54
C ARG A 75 -10.99 -13.89 9.00
N ASN A 76 -9.73 -14.30 9.05
CA ASN A 76 -9.31 -15.62 9.52
C ASN A 76 -8.99 -15.63 11.04
N GLY A 77 -9.27 -14.55 11.78
CA GLY A 77 -9.04 -14.43 13.23
C GLY A 77 -7.57 -14.36 13.63
N PHE A 78 -6.69 -13.81 12.77
CA PHE A 78 -5.24 -13.73 12.99
C PHE A 78 -4.57 -15.05 13.38
N ARG A 79 -5.12 -16.18 12.93
CA ARG A 79 -4.56 -17.50 13.20
C ARG A 79 -3.18 -17.61 12.54
N ASP A 80 -2.16 -17.84 13.36
CA ASP A 80 -0.82 -18.16 12.86
C ASP A 80 -0.78 -19.59 12.31
N ILE A 81 0.02 -19.76 11.24
CA ILE A 81 0.21 -21.05 10.57
C ILE A 81 0.72 -22.12 11.57
N ASN A 82 1.50 -21.70 12.58
CA ASN A 82 1.99 -22.58 13.65
C ASN A 82 0.89 -23.07 14.61
N GLN A 83 -0.17 -22.30 14.87
CA GLN A 83 -1.27 -22.75 15.72
C GLN A 83 -2.16 -23.79 15.01
N LEU A 84 -2.34 -23.65 13.69
CA LEU A 84 -3.06 -24.64 12.87
C LEU A 84 -2.29 -25.96 12.77
N ARG A 85 -0.95 -25.92 12.64
CA ARG A 85 -0.09 -27.12 12.67
C ARG A 85 -0.13 -27.85 14.03
N LYS A 86 -0.16 -27.12 15.15
CA LYS A 86 -0.33 -27.71 16.49
C LYS A 86 -1.71 -28.33 16.72
N LYS A 87 -2.79 -27.78 16.14
CA LYS A 87 -4.13 -28.39 16.23
C LYS A 87 -4.27 -29.66 15.38
N LYS A 88 -3.74 -29.68 14.15
CA LYS A 88 -3.74 -30.88 13.29
C LYS A 88 -2.98 -32.05 13.91
N THR A 89 -1.80 -31.81 14.48
CA THR A 89 -1.00 -32.85 15.14
C THR A 89 -1.70 -33.44 16.38
N LYS A 90 -2.37 -32.62 17.19
CA LYS A 90 -3.22 -33.12 18.30
C LYS A 90 -4.41 -33.96 17.82
N GLN A 91 -5.07 -33.59 16.72
CA GLN A 91 -6.21 -34.35 16.19
C GLN A 91 -5.79 -35.69 15.58
N GLN A 92 -4.65 -35.77 14.90
CA GLN A 92 -4.11 -37.01 14.31
C GLN A 92 -3.66 -38.02 15.39
N GLY A 93 -3.12 -37.56 16.53
CA GLY A 93 -2.78 -38.43 17.65
C GLY A 93 -4.00 -39.04 18.38
N ALA A 94 -5.11 -38.32 18.42
CA ALA A 94 -6.35 -38.79 19.06
C ALA A 94 -7.13 -39.82 18.20
N SER A 95 -7.15 -39.65 16.86
CA SER A 95 -7.83 -40.58 15.96
C SER A 95 -7.09 -41.90 15.76
N ALA A 96 -5.77 -41.95 15.95
CA ALA A 96 -4.98 -43.18 15.86
C ALA A 96 -5.11 -44.11 17.10
N ALA A 97 -5.56 -43.57 18.24
CA ALA A 97 -5.83 -44.35 19.45
C ALA A 97 -7.21 -45.02 19.44
N ALA A 98 -8.19 -44.45 18.72
CA ALA A 98 -9.57 -44.97 18.67
C ALA A 98 -9.76 -46.18 17.73
N SER A 99 -8.85 -46.43 16.77
CA SER A 99 -8.94 -47.57 15.84
C SER A 99 -8.22 -48.84 16.29
N ARG A 100 -7.59 -48.87 17.48
CA ARG A 100 -6.85 -50.05 17.97
C ARG A 100 -7.64 -50.95 18.94
N HIS A 101 -8.89 -50.62 19.24
CA HIS A 101 -9.75 -51.35 20.20
C HIS A 101 -11.00 -51.98 19.56
N ARG A 102 -10.90 -52.49 18.32
CA ARG A 102 -12.04 -53.20 17.67
C ARG A 102 -11.73 -54.49 16.90
N CYS A 103 -10.54 -55.06 17.03
CA CYS A 103 -10.26 -56.43 16.55
C CYS A 103 -9.40 -57.16 17.58
N PHE A 104 -10.02 -57.74 18.60
CA PHE A 104 -9.55 -58.97 19.29
C PHE A 104 -10.54 -59.35 20.41
N ILE A 105 -11.73 -59.85 20.05
CA ILE A 105 -12.49 -60.78 20.89
C ILE A 105 -13.09 -61.81 19.92
N ASN A 106 -12.81 -63.07 20.22
CA ASN A 106 -13.03 -64.33 19.50
C ASN A 106 -14.17 -64.40 18.48
#